data_AF-A0A067DH05-F1
#
_entry.id   AF-A0A067DH05-F1
#
_cell.length_a   1.000
_cell.length_b   1.000
_cell.length_c   1.000
_cell.angle_alpha   90.00
_cell.angle_beta   90.00
_cell.angle_gamma   90.00
#
_symmetry.space_group_name_H-M   'P 1'
#
loop_
_entity.id
_entity.type
_entity.pdbx_description
1 polymer ?
#
loop_
_entity_poly.entity_id
_entity_poly.type
_entity_poly.pdbx_seq_one_letter_code
_entity_poly.pdbx_strand_id
1 'polypeptide(L)'
;MDHFKNVYDIKLKPRMLRGLIEEHFPEETQPTRIRYELSKIAFLIRTHKLLSESANDSMEKKLVDSWKSAVDEWVVRVSSLVSSNMPDKCWTGICLLGLTCQECNYDRFLASYSVWFNKLYLHIQQSSESQFVKVASCHSISDLLTRLEKLPNGKKDGSSLAGKLIQPLLKLLNEDNSEAVWEGAAHLFCTILNSFPASVRQYLDSAEATIASKLLSGKCSENMMKKLVYCLALLPKAKGDEESWCLMMQKILLLINSNLNDRFQGLEEENKVTEAVRALVPPGKDPPPPLGDHMLLGEAVDDAAKRSERLTTSSISMLIFCCSTMLTSSYPVRVNVPIRPLLALVDRMLMVDGSVPHSLSPFMTVMQQQSACVELPVLHLYSLELLAAIIEGMHSQLLPHGAFILRLVKQFFKRCALPELRRKLYSITKLLLLFMGAEVVVDNACADLNPVADENGCTTSSPTLKAASLVPMQSRRKRKHGATLGSSEGQLEITGLGMGVSKNHPASPISLKIAALEALETLLTV
;
A
#
# COMPACT_ATOMS: atom_id res chain seq x y z
N MET A 1 32.44 48.61 1.23
CA MET A 1 31.47 47.53 1.02
C MET A 1 30.47 47.59 2.16
N ASP A 2 29.18 47.26 1.93
CA ASP A 2 28.24 47.11 3.05
C ASP A 2 28.61 45.86 3.87
N HIS A 3 28.84 46.01 5.16
CA HIS A 3 29.13 44.89 6.05
C HIS A 3 27.82 44.26 6.54
N PHE A 4 27.58 43.00 6.16
CA PHE A 4 26.45 42.21 6.63
C PHE A 4 26.65 41.78 8.09
N LYS A 5 25.57 41.77 8.88
CA LYS A 5 25.67 41.52 10.33
C LYS A 5 25.87 40.04 10.68
N ASN A 6 25.20 39.13 9.97
CA ASN A 6 25.31 37.68 10.10
C ASN A 6 24.52 36.97 8.97
N VAL A 7 24.48 35.64 8.98
CA VAL A 7 23.77 34.79 8.00
C VAL A 7 22.25 35.00 7.94
N TYR A 8 21.66 35.62 8.97
CA TYR A 8 20.23 35.97 9.02
C TYR A 8 19.93 37.42 8.60
N ASP A 9 20.95 38.18 8.17
CA ASP A 9 20.77 39.55 7.69
C ASP A 9 19.90 39.57 6.41
N ILE A 10 18.73 40.19 6.50
CA ILE A 10 17.74 40.22 5.42
C ILE A 10 18.30 40.95 4.18
N LYS A 11 19.32 41.81 4.34
CA LYS A 11 20.04 42.44 3.23
C LYS A 11 20.83 41.45 2.37
N LEU A 12 21.08 40.22 2.84
CA LEU A 12 21.68 39.15 2.02
C LEU A 12 20.68 38.53 1.03
N LYS A 13 19.39 38.39 1.39
CA LYS A 13 18.42 37.60 0.60
C LYS A 13 18.35 37.97 -0.88
N PRO A 14 18.30 39.26 -1.29
CA PRO A 14 18.23 39.63 -2.70
C PRO A 14 19.53 39.32 -3.46
N ARG A 15 20.69 39.33 -2.78
CA ARG A 15 21.98 38.94 -3.38
C ARG A 15 22.14 37.43 -3.46
N MET A 16 21.74 36.69 -2.42
CA MET A 16 21.73 35.22 -2.44
C MET A 16 20.84 34.68 -3.55
N LEU A 17 19.65 35.27 -3.75
CA LEU A 17 18.73 34.84 -4.80
C LEU A 17 19.27 35.13 -6.21
N ARG A 18 19.91 36.28 -6.43
CA ARG A 18 20.59 36.59 -7.70
C ARG A 18 21.81 35.68 -7.95
N GLY A 19 22.64 35.44 -6.95
CA GLY A 19 23.76 34.49 -7.05
C GLY A 19 23.30 33.07 -7.40
N LEU A 20 22.19 32.60 -6.83
CA LEU A 20 21.59 31.31 -7.23
C LEU A 20 21.15 31.30 -8.71
N ILE A 21 20.68 32.42 -9.25
CA ILE A 21 20.34 32.54 -10.67
C ILE A 21 21.62 32.53 -11.53
N GLU A 22 22.57 33.41 -11.22
CA GLU A 22 23.82 33.61 -11.98
C GLU A 22 24.72 32.36 -11.99
N GLU A 23 24.89 31.68 -10.86
CA GLU A 23 25.80 30.54 -10.74
C GLU A 23 25.20 29.22 -11.27
N HIS A 24 23.88 29.02 -11.16
CA HIS A 24 23.27 27.69 -11.34
C HIS A 24 22.33 27.60 -12.56
N PHE A 25 21.70 28.68 -13.04
CA PHE A 25 20.66 28.57 -14.08
C PHE A 25 21.26 28.46 -15.50
N PRO A 26 20.91 27.42 -16.29
CA PRO A 26 21.55 27.14 -17.57
C PRO A 26 21.23 28.23 -18.61
N GLU A 27 22.26 28.96 -19.07
CA GLU A 27 22.17 29.81 -20.27
C GLU A 27 21.68 29.02 -21.49
N GLU A 28 21.17 29.69 -22.52
CA GLU A 28 20.48 29.04 -23.64
C GLU A 28 21.33 27.97 -24.36
N THR A 29 22.64 28.19 -24.47
CA THR A 29 23.60 27.29 -25.11
C THR A 29 24.24 26.24 -24.17
N GLN A 30 24.23 26.45 -22.85
CA GLN A 30 25.00 25.62 -21.92
C GLN A 30 24.26 24.33 -21.45
N PRO A 31 24.98 23.22 -21.16
CA PRO A 31 24.40 22.01 -20.59
C PRO A 31 24.05 22.15 -19.09
N THR A 32 22.99 21.47 -18.65
CA THR A 32 22.40 21.58 -17.31
C THR A 32 23.19 20.86 -16.20
N ARG A 33 24.17 21.55 -15.57
CA ARG A 33 24.74 21.12 -14.28
C ARG A 33 23.69 21.03 -13.17
N ILE A 34 22.73 21.94 -13.17
CA ILE A 34 21.73 22.17 -12.12
C ILE A 34 20.94 20.92 -11.69
N ARG A 35 20.78 19.90 -12.55
CA ARG A 35 20.09 18.63 -12.22
C ARG A 35 20.65 17.96 -10.96
N TYR A 36 21.96 18.07 -10.71
CA TYR A 36 22.61 17.51 -9.52
C TYR A 36 22.56 18.42 -8.29
N GLU A 37 22.18 19.69 -8.45
CA GLU A 37 22.18 20.71 -7.39
C GLU A 37 20.78 21.21 -7.01
N LEU A 38 19.71 20.78 -7.69
CA LEU A 38 18.33 21.17 -7.37
C LEU A 38 17.95 20.90 -5.90
N SER A 39 18.47 19.84 -5.29
CA SER A 39 18.29 19.54 -3.86
C SER A 39 18.94 20.58 -2.95
N LYS A 40 20.19 20.98 -3.25
CA LYS A 40 20.94 22.06 -2.59
C LYS A 40 20.25 23.42 -2.77
N ILE A 41 19.77 23.73 -3.98
CA ILE A 41 19.03 24.96 -4.29
C ILE A 41 17.71 25.01 -3.52
N ALA A 42 16.93 23.93 -3.52
CA ALA A 42 15.67 23.83 -2.76
C ALA A 42 15.90 23.93 -1.24
N PHE A 43 16.98 23.33 -0.72
CA PHE A 43 17.38 23.45 0.68
C PHE A 43 17.73 24.90 1.05
N LEU A 44 18.52 25.60 0.23
CA LEU A 44 18.89 27.01 0.49
C LEU A 44 17.68 27.94 0.45
N ILE A 45 16.78 27.76 -0.54
CA ILE A 45 15.57 28.57 -0.67
C ILE A 45 14.65 28.43 0.54
N ARG A 46 14.45 27.20 1.03
CA ARG A 46 13.67 26.89 2.24
C ARG A 46 14.32 27.42 3.51
N THR A 47 15.59 27.06 3.74
CA THR A 47 16.33 27.41 4.96
C THR A 47 16.42 28.91 5.18
N HIS A 48 16.69 29.68 4.12
CA HIS A 48 16.79 31.15 4.20
C HIS A 48 15.48 31.88 3.86
N LYS A 49 14.41 31.15 3.50
CA LYS A 49 13.11 31.68 3.02
C LYS A 49 13.32 32.77 1.96
N LEU A 50 13.99 32.41 0.86
CA LEU A 50 14.45 33.39 -0.15
C LEU A 50 13.31 33.94 -1.01
N LEU A 51 12.29 33.13 -1.30
CA LEU A 51 11.12 33.53 -2.10
C LEU A 51 9.97 34.10 -1.25
N SER A 52 10.01 33.92 0.07
CA SER A 52 8.95 34.33 0.99
C SER A 52 9.09 35.80 1.38
N GLU A 53 8.74 36.70 0.45
CA GLU A 53 8.79 38.17 0.61
C GLU A 53 7.96 38.63 1.81
N SER A 54 8.65 38.84 2.95
CA SER A 54 8.06 39.26 4.22
C SER A 54 8.54 40.67 4.59
N ALA A 55 7.73 41.67 4.29
CA ALA A 55 7.97 43.05 4.72
C ALA A 55 7.40 43.25 6.14
N ASN A 56 8.22 43.79 7.04
CA ASN A 56 7.78 44.35 8.32
C ASN A 56 7.81 45.87 8.23
N ASP A 57 6.96 46.58 8.98
CA ASP A 57 6.87 48.05 8.94
C ASP A 57 8.18 48.78 9.31
N SER A 58 9.11 48.07 9.96
CA SER A 58 10.46 48.56 10.30
C SER A 58 11.51 48.40 9.19
N MET A 59 11.16 47.86 8.02
CA MET A 59 12.12 47.67 6.92
C MET A 59 12.27 48.91 6.04
N GLU A 60 13.52 49.19 5.65
CA GLU A 60 13.83 50.16 4.60
C GLU A 60 13.09 49.80 3.30
N LYS A 61 12.25 50.70 2.77
CA LYS A 61 11.51 50.47 1.51
C LYS A 61 12.41 49.97 0.36
N LYS A 62 13.62 50.55 0.22
CA LYS A 62 14.62 50.13 -0.77
C LYS A 62 15.02 48.64 -0.67
N LEU A 63 15.03 48.06 0.53
CA LEU A 63 15.33 46.64 0.74
C LEU A 63 14.15 45.77 0.30
N VAL A 64 12.92 46.17 0.64
CA VAL A 64 11.70 45.48 0.21
C VAL A 64 11.58 45.48 -1.31
N ASP A 65 11.79 46.63 -1.95
CA ASP A 65 11.73 46.78 -3.41
C ASP A 65 12.87 45.98 -4.11
N SER A 66 14.08 45.95 -3.53
CA SER A 66 15.20 45.14 -4.04
C SER A 66 14.97 43.63 -3.91
N TRP A 67 14.30 43.18 -2.83
CA TRP A 67 13.93 41.77 -2.64
C TRP A 67 12.82 41.36 -3.63
N LYS A 68 11.78 42.19 -3.81
CA LYS A 68 10.75 41.99 -4.83
C LYS A 68 11.37 41.81 -6.22
N SER A 69 12.22 42.74 -6.63
CA SER A 69 12.98 42.67 -7.90
C SER A 69 13.74 41.34 -8.07
N ALA A 70 14.44 40.87 -7.03
CA ALA A 70 15.17 39.60 -7.10
C ALA A 70 14.23 38.39 -7.26
N VAL A 71 13.02 38.44 -6.69
CA VAL A 71 11.99 37.39 -6.88
C VAL A 71 11.30 37.53 -8.24
N ASP A 72 11.14 38.74 -8.78
CA ASP A 72 10.68 38.98 -10.14
C ASP A 72 11.66 38.39 -11.17
N GLU A 73 12.97 38.66 -11.01
CA GLU A 73 14.06 38.08 -11.81
C GLU A 73 14.05 36.54 -11.75
N TRP A 74 13.89 35.96 -10.55
CA TRP A 74 13.72 34.52 -10.36
C TRP A 74 12.51 33.97 -11.14
N VAL A 75 11.33 34.59 -10.98
CA VAL A 75 10.09 34.12 -11.62
C VAL A 75 10.17 34.25 -13.15
N VAL A 76 10.73 35.34 -13.67
CA VAL A 76 10.98 35.51 -15.12
C VAL A 76 11.91 34.43 -15.64
N ARG A 77 13.01 34.14 -14.93
CA ARG A 77 13.99 33.14 -15.34
C ARG A 77 13.43 31.70 -15.28
N VAL A 78 12.71 31.34 -14.22
CA VAL A 78 12.00 30.06 -14.11
C VAL A 78 10.94 29.94 -15.21
N SER A 79 10.16 31.00 -15.46
CA SER A 79 9.15 31.04 -16.53
C SER A 79 9.74 30.88 -17.93
N SER A 80 10.96 31.38 -18.17
CA SER A 80 11.76 31.10 -19.38
C SER A 80 12.14 29.62 -19.48
N LEU A 81 12.68 29.02 -18.41
CA LEU A 81 13.07 27.60 -18.39
C LEU A 81 11.89 26.66 -18.66
N VAL A 82 10.72 26.89 -18.04
CA VAL A 82 9.48 26.09 -18.24
C VAL A 82 8.98 26.15 -19.69
N SER A 83 9.37 27.16 -20.46
CA SER A 83 9.03 27.31 -21.88
C SER A 83 10.20 26.98 -22.83
N SER A 84 11.25 26.31 -22.34
CA SER A 84 12.38 25.89 -23.15
C SER A 84 12.08 24.60 -23.93
N ASN A 85 12.44 24.58 -25.22
CA ASN A 85 12.36 23.38 -26.07
C ASN A 85 13.35 22.27 -25.65
N MET A 86 14.34 22.57 -24.79
CA MET A 86 15.32 21.59 -24.30
C MET A 86 14.75 20.84 -23.08
N PRO A 87 14.50 19.52 -23.14
CA PRO A 87 13.77 18.80 -22.08
C PRO A 87 14.39 18.92 -20.68
N ASP A 88 15.71 18.93 -20.55
CA ASP A 88 16.39 19.09 -19.26
C ASP A 88 16.24 20.48 -18.65
N LYS A 89 16.18 21.53 -19.50
CA LYS A 89 15.95 22.92 -19.09
C LYS A 89 14.48 23.12 -18.72
N CYS A 90 13.58 22.54 -19.51
CA CYS A 90 12.14 22.47 -19.22
C CYS A 90 11.87 21.82 -17.86
N TRP A 91 12.37 20.59 -17.66
CA TRP A 91 12.26 19.84 -16.41
C TRP A 91 12.83 20.61 -15.21
N THR A 92 13.99 21.25 -15.37
CA THR A 92 14.57 22.14 -14.34
C THR A 92 13.61 23.26 -13.98
N GLY A 93 13.11 24.00 -14.99
CA GLY A 93 12.16 25.09 -14.79
C GLY A 93 10.88 24.62 -14.10
N ILE A 94 10.36 23.45 -14.46
CA ILE A 94 9.17 22.85 -13.87
C ILE A 94 9.40 22.57 -12.37
N CYS A 95 10.47 21.86 -12.02
CA CYS A 95 10.81 21.57 -10.62
C CYS A 95 11.01 22.84 -9.77
N LEU A 96 11.65 23.87 -10.35
CA LEU A 96 11.81 25.18 -9.69
C LEU A 96 10.49 25.95 -9.61
N LEU A 97 9.55 25.75 -10.54
CA LEU A 97 8.21 26.33 -10.48
C LEU A 97 7.34 25.67 -9.41
N GLY A 98 7.43 24.36 -9.21
CA GLY A 98 6.81 23.66 -8.07
C GLY A 98 7.32 24.20 -6.73
N LEU A 99 8.64 24.32 -6.57
CA LEU A 99 9.26 24.97 -5.41
C LEU A 99 8.81 26.44 -5.26
N THR A 100 8.73 27.19 -6.36
CA THR A 100 8.24 28.58 -6.33
C THR A 100 6.78 28.64 -5.86
N CYS A 101 5.93 27.72 -6.32
CA CYS A 101 4.55 27.59 -5.86
C CYS A 101 4.49 27.32 -4.36
N GLN A 102 5.36 26.48 -3.80
CA GLN A 102 5.43 26.23 -2.35
C GLN A 102 5.92 27.45 -1.54
N GLU A 103 7.02 28.08 -1.95
CA GLU A 103 7.83 28.94 -1.06
C GLU A 103 7.61 30.46 -1.23
N CYS A 104 6.99 30.92 -2.34
CA CYS A 104 6.77 32.37 -2.57
C CYS A 104 5.74 32.98 -1.59
N ASN A 105 5.61 34.31 -1.54
CA ASN A 105 4.56 34.94 -0.72
C ASN A 105 3.14 34.69 -1.27
N TYR A 106 2.10 34.99 -0.48
CA TYR A 106 0.72 34.69 -0.87
C TYR A 106 0.21 35.56 -2.02
N ASP A 107 0.56 36.85 -2.04
CA ASP A 107 0.09 37.80 -3.06
C ASP A 107 0.62 37.43 -4.45
N ARG A 108 1.92 37.08 -4.53
CA ARG A 108 2.58 36.63 -5.74
C ARG A 108 2.02 35.30 -6.24
N PHE A 109 1.73 34.36 -5.34
CA PHE A 109 1.04 33.12 -5.70
C PHE A 109 -0.34 33.42 -6.28
N LEU A 110 -1.16 34.21 -5.59
CA LEU A 110 -2.51 34.59 -6.04
C LEU A 110 -2.52 35.32 -7.39
N ALA A 111 -1.52 36.18 -7.64
CA ALA A 111 -1.38 36.89 -8.92
C ALA A 111 -0.94 35.99 -10.09
N SER A 112 -0.29 34.84 -9.82
CA SER A 112 0.47 34.10 -10.84
C SER A 112 0.04 32.64 -11.05
N TYR A 113 -0.66 32.02 -10.09
CA TYR A 113 -0.91 30.57 -10.09
C TYR A 113 -1.64 30.08 -11.34
N SER A 114 -2.54 30.89 -11.92
CA SER A 114 -3.29 30.54 -13.14
C SER A 114 -2.40 30.51 -14.39
N VAL A 115 -1.44 31.44 -14.49
CA VAL A 115 -0.43 31.48 -15.57
C VAL A 115 0.55 30.31 -15.42
N TRP A 116 1.01 30.06 -14.20
CA TRP A 116 1.89 28.94 -13.87
C TRP A 116 1.23 27.59 -14.14
N PHE A 117 -0.03 27.41 -13.73
CA PHE A 117 -0.83 26.24 -14.05
C PHE A 117 -0.92 26.01 -15.56
N ASN A 118 -1.29 27.04 -16.33
CA ASN A 118 -1.45 26.90 -17.79
C ASN A 118 -0.14 26.46 -18.47
N LYS A 119 1.02 26.97 -18.01
CA LYS A 119 2.34 26.51 -18.51
C LYS A 119 2.62 25.04 -18.17
N LEU A 120 2.36 24.60 -16.94
CA LEU A 120 2.57 23.21 -16.52
C LEU A 120 1.58 22.23 -17.18
N TYR A 121 0.34 22.68 -17.38
CA TYR A 121 -0.74 21.90 -17.98
C TYR A 121 -0.47 21.52 -19.45
N LEU A 122 0.15 22.43 -20.22
CA LEU A 122 0.56 22.15 -21.60
C LEU A 122 1.49 20.93 -21.70
N HIS A 123 2.43 20.76 -20.76
CA HIS A 123 3.35 19.63 -20.70
C HIS A 123 2.70 18.29 -20.30
N ILE A 124 1.47 18.32 -19.77
CA ILE A 124 0.64 17.13 -19.53
C ILE A 124 -0.24 16.82 -20.76
N GLN A 125 -0.80 17.85 -21.42
CA GLN A 125 -1.68 17.68 -22.57
C GLN A 125 -0.92 17.31 -23.87
N GLN A 126 0.29 17.83 -24.07
CA GLN A 126 1.06 17.61 -25.29
C GLN A 126 1.60 16.17 -25.39
N SER A 127 1.63 15.64 -26.61
CA SER A 127 2.24 14.36 -26.95
C SER A 127 3.78 14.44 -27.02
N SER A 128 4.41 15.24 -26.17
CA SER A 128 5.86 15.39 -26.12
C SER A 128 6.52 14.11 -25.57
N GLU A 129 7.60 13.68 -26.21
CA GLU A 129 8.28 12.41 -25.92
C GLU A 129 8.92 12.34 -24.51
N SER A 130 9.20 13.49 -23.89
CA SER A 130 9.86 13.55 -22.58
C SER A 130 8.93 13.14 -21.44
N GLN A 131 8.94 11.84 -21.14
CA GLN A 131 8.25 11.26 -19.98
C GLN A 131 8.63 11.95 -18.66
N PHE A 132 9.89 12.33 -18.47
CA PHE A 132 10.34 12.98 -17.22
C PHE A 132 9.80 14.42 -17.07
N VAL A 133 9.55 15.14 -18.17
CA VAL A 133 8.84 16.43 -18.16
C VAL A 133 7.39 16.25 -17.74
N LYS A 134 6.69 15.21 -18.22
CA LYS A 134 5.33 14.86 -17.76
C LYS A 134 5.30 14.58 -16.25
N VAL A 135 6.23 13.77 -15.74
CA VAL A 135 6.35 13.44 -14.29
C VAL A 135 6.54 14.69 -13.44
N ALA A 136 7.52 15.53 -13.78
CA ALA A 136 7.79 16.76 -13.03
C ALA A 136 6.61 17.75 -13.07
N SER A 137 5.87 17.78 -14.19
CA SER A 137 4.67 18.61 -14.33
C SER A 137 3.55 18.12 -13.39
N CYS A 138 3.37 16.80 -13.26
CA CYS A 138 2.39 16.23 -12.33
C CYS A 138 2.68 16.59 -10.87
N HIS A 139 3.95 16.49 -10.43
CA HIS A 139 4.35 16.89 -9.07
C HIS A 139 4.22 18.41 -8.86
N SER A 140 4.67 19.23 -9.81
CA SER A 140 4.65 20.70 -9.68
C SER A 140 3.23 21.26 -9.69
N ILE A 141 2.29 20.61 -10.39
CA ILE A 141 0.85 20.92 -10.28
C ILE A 141 0.28 20.39 -8.96
N SER A 142 0.73 19.25 -8.44
CA SER A 142 0.32 18.77 -7.10
C SER A 142 0.72 19.77 -6.02
N ASP A 143 1.90 20.37 -6.10
CA ASP A 143 2.35 21.45 -5.21
C ASP A 143 1.45 22.68 -5.29
N LEU A 144 1.16 23.14 -6.51
CA LEU A 144 0.28 24.28 -6.78
C LEU A 144 -1.12 24.05 -6.21
N LEU A 145 -1.72 22.88 -6.48
CA LEU A 145 -3.04 22.50 -5.97
C LEU A 145 -3.06 22.36 -4.44
N THR A 146 -2.01 21.75 -3.85
CA THR A 146 -1.87 21.59 -2.39
C THR A 146 -1.70 22.93 -1.67
N ARG A 147 -1.14 23.96 -2.32
CA ARG A 147 -1.15 25.32 -1.78
C ARG A 147 -2.49 26.02 -1.99
N LEU A 148 -3.13 25.85 -3.15
CA LEU A 148 -4.39 26.48 -3.50
C LEU A 148 -5.57 25.98 -2.63
N GLU A 149 -5.52 24.73 -2.15
CA GLU A 149 -6.48 24.17 -1.18
C GLU A 149 -6.50 24.96 0.14
N LYS A 150 -5.30 25.32 0.62
CA LYS A 150 -5.06 26.00 1.90
C LYS A 150 -5.45 27.49 1.89
N LEU A 151 -5.91 28.01 0.75
CA LEU A 151 -6.35 29.40 0.61
C LEU A 151 -7.87 29.50 0.79
N PRO A 152 -8.38 30.41 1.63
CA PRO A 152 -9.81 30.49 1.93
C PRO A 152 -10.68 30.71 0.68
N ASN A 153 -10.18 31.50 -0.28
CA ASN A 153 -10.86 31.77 -1.55
C ASN A 153 -10.47 30.79 -2.68
N GLY A 154 -9.43 29.97 -2.49
CA GLY A 154 -8.83 29.15 -3.55
C GLY A 154 -9.70 27.97 -4.01
N LYS A 155 -10.70 27.58 -3.23
CA LYS A 155 -11.48 26.35 -3.45
C LYS A 155 -12.28 26.33 -4.75
N LYS A 156 -12.82 27.48 -5.18
CA LYS A 156 -13.57 27.59 -6.44
C LYS A 156 -12.66 27.43 -7.65
N ASP A 157 -11.58 28.21 -7.68
CA ASP A 157 -10.65 28.24 -8.81
C ASP A 157 -9.84 26.94 -8.89
N GLY A 158 -9.40 26.42 -7.74
CA GLY A 158 -8.73 25.12 -7.63
C GLY A 158 -9.58 23.95 -8.14
N SER A 159 -10.89 23.97 -7.89
CA SER A 159 -11.81 22.97 -8.47
C SER A 159 -11.92 23.10 -10.01
N SER A 160 -11.93 24.32 -10.54
CA SER A 160 -11.92 24.57 -12.00
C SER A 160 -10.62 24.11 -12.66
N LEU A 161 -9.47 24.34 -12.01
CA LEU A 161 -8.17 23.87 -12.48
C LEU A 161 -8.04 22.34 -12.38
N ALA A 162 -8.50 21.75 -11.27
CA ALA A 162 -8.52 20.30 -11.07
C ALA A 162 -9.40 19.57 -12.10
N GLY A 163 -10.58 20.11 -12.42
CA GLY A 163 -11.49 19.54 -13.43
C GLY A 163 -10.85 19.41 -14.82
N LYS A 164 -10.02 20.38 -15.22
CA LYS A 164 -9.27 20.35 -16.51
C LYS A 164 -8.24 19.23 -16.59
N LEU A 165 -7.72 18.75 -15.44
CA LEU A 165 -6.67 17.73 -15.41
C LEU A 165 -7.22 16.30 -15.55
N ILE A 166 -8.48 16.05 -15.22
CA ILE A 166 -8.98 14.68 -15.06
C ILE A 166 -8.81 13.86 -16.33
N GLN A 167 -9.31 14.34 -17.47
CA GLN A 167 -9.22 13.64 -18.74
C GLN A 167 -7.76 13.41 -19.21
N PRO A 168 -6.86 14.41 -19.18
CA PRO A 168 -5.43 14.19 -19.40
C PRO A 168 -4.78 13.14 -18.47
N LEU A 169 -5.12 13.11 -17.18
CA LEU A 169 -4.56 12.15 -16.22
C LEU A 169 -5.04 10.72 -16.49
N LEU A 170 -6.34 10.53 -16.76
CA LEU A 170 -6.89 9.23 -17.13
C LEU A 170 -6.27 8.74 -18.46
N LYS A 171 -6.02 9.65 -19.42
CA LYS A 171 -5.29 9.33 -20.65
C LYS A 171 -3.86 8.86 -20.37
N LEU A 172 -3.09 9.57 -19.53
CA LEU A 172 -1.72 9.17 -19.18
C LEU A 172 -1.65 7.79 -18.49
N LEU A 173 -2.66 7.44 -17.68
CA LEU A 173 -2.77 6.13 -17.04
C LEU A 173 -3.10 5.01 -18.04
N ASN A 174 -4.01 5.26 -19.00
CA ASN A 174 -4.38 4.26 -20.01
C ASN A 174 -3.26 4.01 -21.03
N GLU A 175 -2.55 5.05 -21.46
CA GLU A 175 -1.40 4.95 -22.38
C GLU A 175 -0.26 4.05 -21.84
N ASP A 176 0.45 3.39 -22.76
CA ASP A 176 1.71 2.67 -22.51
C ASP A 176 2.91 3.64 -22.37
N ASN A 177 2.79 4.59 -21.44
CA ASN A 177 3.91 5.36 -20.89
C ASN A 177 4.78 4.47 -19.95
N SER A 178 5.90 4.99 -19.45
CA SER A 178 6.64 4.32 -18.37
C SER A 178 5.92 4.44 -17.02
N GLU A 179 6.22 3.49 -16.11
CA GLU A 179 5.60 3.42 -14.79
C GLU A 179 5.74 4.73 -13.99
N ALA A 180 6.88 5.44 -14.10
CA ALA A 180 7.07 6.75 -13.46
C ALA A 180 6.01 7.80 -13.90
N VAL A 181 5.56 7.77 -15.16
CA VAL A 181 4.49 8.65 -15.66
C VAL A 181 3.15 8.26 -15.04
N TRP A 182 2.87 6.96 -14.95
CA TRP A 182 1.66 6.48 -14.26
C TRP A 182 1.66 6.85 -12.78
N GLU A 183 2.80 6.71 -12.09
CA GLU A 183 2.94 7.10 -10.69
C GLU A 183 2.72 8.60 -10.47
N GLY A 184 3.29 9.44 -11.34
CA GLY A 184 3.08 10.90 -11.30
C GLY A 184 1.62 11.29 -11.56
N ALA A 185 0.98 10.65 -12.54
CA ALA A 185 -0.43 10.88 -12.86
C ALA A 185 -1.36 10.43 -11.71
N ALA A 186 -1.11 9.26 -11.13
CA ALA A 186 -1.85 8.75 -9.97
C ALA A 186 -1.64 9.65 -8.74
N HIS A 187 -0.42 10.09 -8.45
CA HIS A 187 -0.14 11.03 -7.36
C HIS A 187 -0.94 12.34 -7.51
N LEU A 188 -0.94 12.95 -8.69
CA LEU A 188 -1.70 14.17 -8.96
C LEU A 188 -3.23 13.93 -8.90
N PHE A 189 -3.73 12.80 -9.41
CA PHE A 189 -5.14 12.44 -9.31
C PHE A 189 -5.58 12.23 -7.84
N CYS A 190 -4.77 11.56 -7.03
CA CYS A 190 -4.98 11.42 -5.59
C CYS A 190 -4.87 12.77 -4.82
N THR A 191 -4.01 13.70 -5.26
CA THR A 191 -3.99 15.09 -4.75
C THR A 191 -5.31 15.81 -5.03
N ILE A 192 -5.85 15.66 -6.25
CA ILE A 192 -7.16 16.21 -6.63
C ILE A 192 -8.30 15.61 -5.80
N LEU A 193 -8.32 14.29 -5.59
CA LEU A 193 -9.35 13.61 -4.80
C LEU A 193 -9.37 14.03 -3.32
N ASN A 194 -8.23 14.40 -2.74
CA ASN A 194 -8.19 14.93 -1.37
C ASN A 194 -8.47 16.43 -1.29
N SER A 195 -7.97 17.23 -2.25
CA SER A 195 -8.04 18.71 -2.19
C SER A 195 -9.29 19.30 -2.84
N PHE A 196 -9.72 18.75 -3.97
CA PHE A 196 -10.84 19.26 -4.79
C PHE A 196 -11.77 18.13 -5.28
N PRO A 197 -12.23 17.20 -4.42
CA PRO A 197 -12.95 15.98 -4.82
C PRO A 197 -14.14 16.21 -5.77
N ALA A 198 -14.91 17.28 -5.55
CA ALA A 198 -16.09 17.60 -6.35
C ALA A 198 -15.81 17.74 -7.86
N SER A 199 -14.55 18.05 -8.23
CA SER A 199 -14.09 18.19 -9.62
C SER A 199 -14.08 16.87 -10.39
N VAL A 200 -14.09 15.72 -9.70
CA VAL A 200 -14.05 14.38 -10.30
C VAL A 200 -15.47 13.83 -10.57
N ARG A 201 -16.53 14.45 -10.03
CA ARG A 201 -17.91 13.95 -10.07
C ARG A 201 -18.43 13.55 -11.46
N GLN A 202 -18.08 14.32 -12.49
CA GLN A 202 -18.52 14.09 -13.88
C GLN A 202 -17.70 13.02 -14.61
N TYR A 203 -16.66 12.48 -13.97
CA TYR A 203 -15.70 11.54 -14.55
C TYR A 203 -15.56 10.26 -13.72
N LEU A 204 -16.46 10.05 -12.74
CA LEU A 204 -16.38 8.95 -11.76
C LEU A 204 -16.24 7.58 -12.42
N ASP A 205 -17.15 7.24 -13.34
CA ASP A 205 -17.20 5.91 -13.95
C ASP A 205 -16.01 5.70 -14.90
N SER A 206 -15.61 6.75 -15.63
CA SER A 206 -14.41 6.77 -16.48
C SER A 206 -13.12 6.62 -15.68
N ALA A 207 -13.05 7.19 -14.47
CA ALA A 207 -11.93 7.03 -13.56
C ALA A 207 -11.90 5.64 -12.91
N GLU A 208 -13.06 5.11 -12.51
CA GLU A 208 -13.19 3.75 -11.98
C GLU A 208 -12.74 2.72 -13.03
N ALA A 209 -13.22 2.83 -14.27
CA ALA A 209 -12.83 1.96 -15.38
C ALA A 209 -11.34 2.07 -15.72
N THR A 210 -10.77 3.28 -15.77
CA THR A 210 -9.33 3.50 -16.01
C THR A 210 -8.47 2.88 -14.91
N ILE A 211 -8.84 3.06 -13.63
CA ILE A 211 -8.08 2.53 -12.50
C ILE A 211 -8.21 1.01 -12.42
N ALA A 212 -9.41 0.45 -12.58
CA ALA A 212 -9.67 -0.99 -12.55
C ALA A 212 -8.97 -1.72 -13.71
N SER A 213 -9.09 -1.23 -14.94
CA SER A 213 -8.38 -1.80 -16.10
C SER A 213 -6.86 -1.73 -15.96
N LYS A 214 -6.30 -0.61 -15.48
CA LYS A 214 -4.85 -0.53 -15.27
C LYS A 214 -4.36 -1.45 -14.15
N LEU A 215 -5.13 -1.59 -13.07
CA LEU A 215 -4.86 -2.51 -11.96
C LEU A 215 -4.87 -3.98 -12.42
N LEU A 216 -5.92 -4.39 -13.13
CA LEU A 216 -6.11 -5.77 -13.58
C LEU A 216 -5.29 -6.15 -14.84
N SER A 217 -4.70 -5.17 -15.53
CA SER A 217 -3.90 -5.39 -16.76
C SER A 217 -2.65 -6.26 -16.58
N GLY A 218 -2.18 -6.48 -15.34
CA GLY A 218 -0.93 -7.17 -15.05
C GLY A 218 0.35 -6.46 -15.53
N LYS A 219 0.25 -5.23 -16.06
CA LYS A 219 1.39 -4.41 -16.52
C LYS A 219 2.07 -3.61 -15.38
N CYS A 220 1.49 -3.55 -14.18
CA CYS A 220 1.94 -2.68 -13.08
C CYS A 220 2.81 -3.44 -12.06
N SER A 221 3.80 -2.77 -11.44
CA SER A 221 4.43 -3.31 -10.23
C SER A 221 3.51 -3.18 -9.01
N GLU A 222 3.84 -3.87 -7.92
CA GLU A 222 3.13 -3.78 -6.64
C GLU A 222 3.07 -2.32 -6.12
N ASN A 223 4.10 -1.51 -6.36
CA ASN A 223 4.13 -0.10 -5.93
C ASN A 223 3.15 0.77 -6.72
N MET A 224 3.04 0.57 -8.04
CA MET A 224 2.04 1.26 -8.85
C MET A 224 0.63 0.74 -8.54
N MET A 225 0.44 -0.56 -8.31
CA MET A 225 -0.86 -1.10 -7.89
C MET A 225 -1.33 -0.51 -6.56
N LYS A 226 -0.44 -0.37 -5.56
CA LYS A 226 -0.73 0.36 -4.30
C LYS A 226 -1.19 1.80 -4.54
N LYS A 227 -0.58 2.51 -5.50
CA LYS A 227 -0.97 3.87 -5.90
C LYS A 227 -2.35 3.90 -6.59
N LEU A 228 -2.65 2.93 -7.46
CA LEU A 228 -3.95 2.77 -8.11
C LEU A 228 -5.08 2.52 -7.10
N VAL A 229 -4.92 1.54 -6.20
CA VAL A 229 -5.95 1.21 -5.21
C VAL A 229 -6.10 2.28 -4.13
N TYR A 230 -5.05 3.06 -3.84
CA TYR A 230 -5.17 4.24 -2.98
C TYR A 230 -6.07 5.30 -3.62
N CYS A 231 -5.92 5.58 -4.94
CA CYS A 231 -6.85 6.49 -5.62
C CYS A 231 -8.26 5.91 -5.79
N LEU A 232 -8.41 4.57 -5.90
CA LEU A 232 -9.73 3.91 -5.88
C LEU A 232 -10.44 4.09 -4.53
N ALA A 233 -9.73 3.88 -3.41
CA ALA A 233 -10.26 4.07 -2.05
C ALA A 233 -10.67 5.53 -1.78
N LEU A 234 -10.02 6.50 -2.44
CA LEU A 234 -10.37 7.91 -2.36
C LEU A 234 -11.51 8.33 -3.31
N LEU A 235 -11.79 7.56 -4.37
CA LEU A 235 -12.73 7.92 -5.43
C LEU A 235 -14.16 8.26 -4.90
N PRO A 236 -14.73 7.56 -3.90
CA PRO A 236 -16.01 7.93 -3.30
C PRO A 236 -16.06 9.34 -2.70
N LYS A 237 -14.92 9.94 -2.32
CA LYS A 237 -14.89 11.33 -1.80
C LYS A 237 -15.40 12.34 -2.81
N ALA A 238 -15.33 12.03 -4.11
CA ALA A 238 -15.79 12.93 -5.18
C ALA A 238 -17.26 13.31 -5.01
N LYS A 239 -18.13 12.34 -4.73
CA LYS A 239 -19.51 12.58 -4.29
C LYS A 239 -19.54 13.01 -2.83
N GLY A 240 -18.97 12.20 -1.93
CA GLY A 240 -18.88 12.48 -0.49
C GLY A 240 -20.09 12.05 0.33
N ASP A 241 -20.95 11.19 -0.22
CA ASP A 241 -22.11 10.58 0.45
C ASP A 241 -21.82 9.15 0.90
N GLU A 242 -22.65 8.63 1.81
CA GLU A 242 -22.53 7.27 2.34
C GLU A 242 -22.70 6.21 1.26
N GLU A 243 -23.68 6.40 0.37
CA GLU A 243 -24.02 5.45 -0.70
C GLU A 243 -22.81 5.15 -1.60
N SER A 244 -22.03 6.16 -1.98
CA SER A 244 -20.84 5.99 -2.82
C SER A 244 -19.73 5.21 -2.13
N TRP A 245 -19.55 5.38 -0.82
CA TRP A 245 -18.56 4.62 -0.06
C TRP A 245 -19.01 3.16 0.08
N CYS A 246 -20.28 2.94 0.43
CA CYS A 246 -20.86 1.60 0.56
C CYS A 246 -20.85 0.85 -0.79
N LEU A 247 -21.21 1.51 -1.88
CA LEU A 247 -21.19 0.95 -3.24
C LEU A 247 -19.77 0.56 -3.68
N MET A 248 -18.78 1.43 -3.46
CA MET A 248 -17.38 1.11 -3.80
C MET A 248 -16.85 -0.07 -2.98
N MET A 249 -17.12 -0.08 -1.67
CA MET A 249 -16.77 -1.21 -0.80
C MET A 249 -17.45 -2.51 -1.26
N GLN A 250 -18.73 -2.45 -1.63
CA GLN A 250 -19.50 -3.60 -2.15
C GLN A 250 -18.93 -4.11 -3.48
N LYS A 251 -18.63 -3.24 -4.45
CA LYS A 251 -17.99 -3.59 -5.73
C LYS A 251 -16.64 -4.30 -5.52
N ILE A 252 -15.78 -3.74 -4.64
CA ILE A 252 -14.47 -4.31 -4.33
C ILE A 252 -14.61 -5.69 -3.67
N LEU A 253 -15.50 -5.83 -2.67
CA LEU A 253 -15.73 -7.11 -1.99
C LEU A 253 -16.32 -8.18 -2.91
N LEU A 254 -17.16 -7.81 -3.88
CA LEU A 254 -17.67 -8.73 -4.90
C LEU A 254 -16.54 -9.20 -5.84
N LEU A 255 -15.68 -8.29 -6.31
CA LEU A 255 -14.53 -8.63 -7.16
C LEU A 255 -13.52 -9.53 -6.42
N ILE A 256 -13.22 -9.24 -5.14
CA ILE A 256 -12.39 -10.13 -4.31
C ILE A 256 -13.03 -11.51 -4.19
N ASN A 257 -14.34 -11.60 -3.90
CA ASN A 257 -15.01 -12.89 -3.78
C ASN A 257 -15.01 -13.68 -5.09
N SER A 258 -15.19 -13.03 -6.25
CA SER A 258 -15.08 -13.67 -7.56
C SER A 258 -13.67 -14.25 -7.78
N ASN A 259 -12.63 -13.41 -7.63
CA ASN A 259 -11.24 -13.84 -7.79
C ASN A 259 -10.84 -14.95 -6.79
N LEU A 260 -11.47 -15.00 -5.61
CA LEU A 260 -11.29 -16.07 -4.64
C LEU A 260 -11.98 -17.38 -5.04
N ASN A 261 -13.10 -17.34 -5.78
CA ASN A 261 -13.77 -18.56 -6.25
C ASN A 261 -12.83 -19.36 -7.17
N ASP A 262 -12.19 -18.67 -8.13
CA ASP A 262 -11.24 -19.27 -9.07
C ASP A 262 -9.95 -19.75 -8.37
N ARG A 263 -9.57 -19.09 -7.28
CA ARG A 263 -8.38 -19.40 -6.46
C ARG A 263 -8.58 -20.56 -5.49
N PHE A 264 -9.78 -20.72 -4.94
CA PHE A 264 -10.10 -21.74 -3.92
C PHE A 264 -10.99 -22.87 -4.46
N GLN A 265 -11.19 -22.95 -5.78
CA GLN A 265 -11.84 -24.08 -6.44
C GLN A 265 -11.19 -25.42 -6.03
N GLY A 266 -11.93 -26.26 -5.30
CA GLY A 266 -11.43 -27.53 -4.76
C GLY A 266 -10.78 -27.46 -3.37
N LEU A 267 -10.53 -26.26 -2.84
CA LEU A 267 -9.99 -26.02 -1.49
C LEU A 267 -11.06 -25.63 -0.45
N GLU A 268 -12.23 -25.14 -0.87
CA GLU A 268 -13.29 -24.67 0.03
C GLU A 268 -14.68 -25.29 -0.26
N GLU A 269 -15.60 -25.15 0.70
CA GLU A 269 -16.97 -25.61 0.59
C GLU A 269 -17.87 -24.53 -0.06
N GLU A 270 -18.60 -24.90 -1.12
CA GLU A 270 -19.48 -24.03 -1.92
C GLU A 270 -20.52 -23.24 -1.10
N ASN A 271 -20.95 -23.78 0.05
CA ASN A 271 -21.82 -23.10 1.01
C ASN A 271 -21.23 -21.76 1.47
N LYS A 272 -19.92 -21.69 1.73
CA LYS A 272 -19.25 -20.48 2.25
C LYS A 272 -19.18 -19.37 1.20
N VAL A 273 -18.92 -19.73 -0.06
CA VAL A 273 -18.99 -18.83 -1.21
C VAL A 273 -20.39 -18.21 -1.30
N THR A 274 -21.41 -19.07 -1.21
CA THR A 274 -22.80 -18.66 -1.35
C THR A 274 -23.26 -17.75 -0.20
N GLU A 275 -22.83 -18.00 1.04
CA GLU A 275 -23.13 -17.13 2.18
C GLU A 275 -22.44 -15.76 2.09
N ALA A 276 -21.16 -15.72 1.69
CA ALA A 276 -20.42 -14.46 1.54
C ALA A 276 -21.05 -13.54 0.47
N VAL A 277 -21.47 -14.10 -0.67
CA VAL A 277 -22.13 -13.34 -1.74
C VAL A 277 -23.55 -12.90 -1.34
N ARG A 278 -24.34 -13.77 -0.68
CA ARG A 278 -25.68 -13.40 -0.15
C ARG A 278 -25.61 -12.28 0.91
N ALA A 279 -24.51 -12.17 1.65
CA ALA A 279 -24.30 -11.07 2.59
C ALA A 279 -23.97 -9.73 1.90
N LEU A 280 -23.47 -9.76 0.65
CA LEU A 280 -23.17 -8.58 -0.17
C LEU A 280 -24.36 -8.15 -1.05
N VAL A 281 -25.16 -9.08 -1.57
CA VAL A 281 -26.34 -8.80 -2.41
C VAL A 281 -27.58 -9.39 -1.75
N PRO A 282 -28.42 -8.57 -1.09
CA PRO A 282 -29.64 -9.05 -0.45
C PRO A 282 -30.63 -9.69 -1.43
N PRO A 283 -31.38 -10.74 -1.05
CA PRO A 283 -32.36 -11.37 -1.92
C PRO A 283 -33.40 -10.39 -2.46
N GLY A 284 -33.65 -10.43 -3.77
CA GLY A 284 -34.60 -9.54 -4.45
C GLY A 284 -34.04 -8.14 -4.78
N LYS A 285 -32.72 -7.93 -4.67
CA LYS A 285 -32.03 -6.78 -5.26
C LYS A 285 -31.07 -7.24 -6.35
N ASP A 286 -30.95 -6.43 -7.40
CA ASP A 286 -29.92 -6.61 -8.42
C ASP A 286 -28.51 -6.35 -7.82
N PRO A 287 -27.46 -7.04 -8.30
CA PRO A 287 -26.09 -6.73 -7.93
C PRO A 287 -25.69 -5.33 -8.45
N PRO A 288 -24.75 -4.63 -7.78
CA PRO A 288 -24.20 -3.39 -8.33
C PRO A 288 -23.44 -3.65 -9.64
N PRO A 289 -23.26 -2.63 -10.51
CA PRO A 289 -22.40 -2.74 -11.68
C PRO A 289 -20.98 -3.22 -11.31
N PRO A 290 -20.31 -4.02 -12.16
CA PRO A 290 -18.96 -4.50 -11.88
C PRO A 290 -17.96 -3.35 -11.75
N LEU A 291 -16.85 -3.60 -11.05
CA LEU A 291 -15.82 -2.59 -10.83
C LEU A 291 -15.19 -2.16 -12.16
N GLY A 292 -15.44 -0.92 -12.56
CA GLY A 292 -14.92 -0.31 -13.78
C GLY A 292 -15.47 -0.89 -15.08
N ASP A 293 -16.73 -1.37 -15.09
CA ASP A 293 -17.42 -1.98 -16.24
C ASP A 293 -16.66 -3.16 -16.89
N HIS A 294 -15.88 -3.90 -16.10
CA HIS A 294 -15.22 -5.14 -16.54
C HIS A 294 -16.23 -6.27 -16.79
N MET A 295 -16.77 -6.31 -18.01
CA MET A 295 -16.83 -7.58 -18.72
C MET A 295 -15.42 -7.96 -19.16
N LEU A 296 -14.93 -9.11 -18.69
CA LEU A 296 -13.76 -9.75 -19.28
C LEU A 296 -14.12 -10.21 -20.70
N LEU A 297 -13.76 -9.41 -21.70
CA LEU A 297 -13.87 -9.80 -23.10
C LEU A 297 -12.91 -10.97 -23.33
N GLY A 298 -13.44 -12.17 -23.55
CA GLY A 298 -12.65 -13.39 -23.63
C GLY A 298 -11.91 -13.53 -24.96
N GLU A 299 -10.63 -13.18 -24.98
CA GLU A 299 -9.69 -13.45 -26.07
C GLU A 299 -8.26 -13.66 -25.54
N ALA A 300 -7.39 -14.31 -26.33
CA ALA A 300 -5.99 -14.64 -26.00
C ALA A 300 -5.74 -15.68 -24.87
N VAL A 301 -6.45 -16.82 -24.93
CA VAL A 301 -5.84 -18.15 -24.63
C VAL A 301 -4.72 -18.34 -25.68
N ASP A 302 -3.47 -18.72 -25.38
CA ASP A 302 -3.04 -19.95 -24.68
C ASP A 302 -1.88 -19.78 -23.67
N ASP A 303 -1.12 -18.67 -23.73
CA ASP A 303 0.14 -18.50 -22.97
C ASP A 303 -0.08 -17.96 -21.53
N ALA A 304 -1.34 -17.85 -21.11
CA ALA A 304 -1.76 -17.02 -19.98
C ALA A 304 -1.67 -17.70 -18.59
N ALA A 305 -1.82 -19.03 -18.51
CA ALA A 305 -2.17 -19.74 -17.27
C ALA A 305 -1.28 -19.39 -16.05
N LYS A 306 0.06 -19.51 -16.19
CA LYS A 306 1.01 -19.24 -15.08
C LYS A 306 1.24 -17.76 -14.80
N ARG A 307 0.88 -16.85 -15.72
CA ARG A 307 0.85 -15.41 -15.43
C ARG A 307 -0.42 -15.03 -14.69
N SER A 308 -1.56 -15.55 -15.13
CA SER A 308 -2.88 -15.34 -14.52
C SER A 308 -2.83 -15.58 -13.02
N GLU A 309 -2.33 -16.75 -12.58
CA GLU A 309 -2.33 -17.14 -11.17
C GLU A 309 -1.69 -16.10 -10.21
N ARG A 310 -0.43 -15.70 -10.48
CA ARG A 310 0.27 -14.69 -9.66
C ARG A 310 -0.39 -13.32 -9.70
N LEU A 311 -0.95 -12.95 -10.86
CA LEU A 311 -1.65 -11.69 -11.06
C LEU A 311 -2.96 -11.66 -10.26
N THR A 312 -3.72 -12.76 -10.19
CA THR A 312 -4.93 -12.85 -9.36
C THR A 312 -4.62 -12.65 -7.88
N THR A 313 -3.60 -13.33 -7.35
CA THR A 313 -3.21 -13.21 -5.92
C THR A 313 -2.72 -11.80 -5.58
N SER A 314 -1.93 -11.18 -6.46
CA SER A 314 -1.51 -9.79 -6.27
C SER A 314 -2.71 -8.83 -6.32
N SER A 315 -3.61 -9.01 -7.28
CA SER A 315 -4.83 -8.21 -7.42
C SER A 315 -5.75 -8.33 -6.20
N ILE A 316 -5.98 -9.54 -5.69
CA ILE A 316 -6.73 -9.79 -4.43
C ILE A 316 -6.09 -9.02 -3.28
N SER A 317 -4.77 -9.15 -3.12
CA SER A 317 -4.02 -8.49 -2.04
C SER A 317 -4.16 -6.96 -2.10
N MET A 318 -4.08 -6.38 -3.31
CA MET A 318 -4.23 -4.94 -3.54
C MET A 318 -5.69 -4.46 -3.32
N LEU A 319 -6.68 -5.25 -3.71
CA LEU A 319 -8.10 -4.95 -3.46
C LEU A 319 -8.43 -5.04 -1.95
N ILE A 320 -7.83 -5.98 -1.22
CA ILE A 320 -7.94 -6.06 0.25
C ILE A 320 -7.29 -4.83 0.90
N PHE A 321 -6.11 -4.42 0.43
CA PHE A 321 -5.47 -3.17 0.87
C PHE A 321 -6.34 -1.93 0.55
N CYS A 322 -7.12 -1.96 -0.53
CA CYS A 322 -8.14 -0.94 -0.83
C CYS A 322 -9.23 -0.90 0.26
N CYS A 323 -9.80 -2.05 0.64
CA CYS A 323 -10.75 -2.14 1.76
C CYS A 323 -10.14 -1.61 3.07
N SER A 324 -8.94 -2.05 3.43
CA SER A 324 -8.22 -1.56 4.63
C SER A 324 -8.00 -0.04 4.60
N THR A 325 -7.65 0.51 3.43
CA THR A 325 -7.50 1.96 3.22
C THR A 325 -8.83 2.68 3.41
N MET A 326 -9.93 2.17 2.86
CA MET A 326 -11.27 2.76 3.00
C MET A 326 -11.80 2.75 4.43
N LEU A 327 -11.40 1.76 5.24
CA LEU A 327 -11.79 1.63 6.66
C LEU A 327 -11.01 2.56 7.61
N THR A 328 -9.77 2.90 7.24
CA THR A 328 -8.83 3.68 8.08
C THR A 328 -8.66 5.14 7.63
N SER A 329 -9.07 5.47 6.39
CA SER A 329 -9.00 6.84 5.86
C SER A 329 -10.17 7.71 6.32
N SER A 330 -9.91 9.00 6.51
CA SER A 330 -10.96 9.98 6.78
C SER A 330 -11.93 10.15 5.60
N TYR A 331 -13.23 10.14 5.91
CA TYR A 331 -14.34 10.32 4.96
C TYR A 331 -15.26 11.47 5.47
N PRO A 332 -15.88 12.30 4.59
CA PRO A 332 -16.60 13.51 5.02
C PRO A 332 -17.91 13.25 5.78
N VAL A 333 -18.45 12.03 5.72
CA VAL A 333 -19.65 11.60 6.45
C VAL A 333 -19.39 10.30 7.21
N ARG A 334 -20.25 9.97 8.17
CA ARG A 334 -20.29 8.62 8.76
C ARG A 334 -20.81 7.64 7.70
N VAL A 335 -20.33 6.39 7.76
CA VAL A 335 -20.71 5.33 6.81
C VAL A 335 -21.03 4.03 7.56
N ASN A 336 -22.08 3.35 7.13
CA ASN A 336 -22.46 2.03 7.63
C ASN A 336 -21.54 0.96 7.03
N VAL A 337 -20.50 0.60 7.77
CA VAL A 337 -19.50 -0.38 7.35
C VAL A 337 -20.13 -1.80 7.27
N PRO A 338 -19.94 -2.54 6.16
CA PRO A 338 -20.46 -3.90 6.02
C PRO A 338 -19.62 -4.92 6.82
N ILE A 339 -19.64 -4.81 8.16
CA ILE A 339 -18.85 -5.61 9.10
C ILE A 339 -19.06 -7.12 8.87
N ARG A 340 -20.30 -7.57 8.58
CA ARG A 340 -20.59 -8.99 8.34
C ARG A 340 -19.90 -9.53 7.07
N PRO A 341 -20.10 -8.96 5.86
CA PRO A 341 -19.31 -9.33 4.67
C PRO A 341 -17.80 -9.25 4.86
N LEU A 342 -17.31 -8.20 5.53
CA LEU A 342 -15.87 -8.02 5.80
C LEU A 342 -15.31 -9.15 6.67
N LEU A 343 -15.97 -9.49 7.77
CA LEU A 343 -15.56 -10.61 8.64
C LEU A 343 -15.73 -11.98 7.99
N ALA A 344 -16.74 -12.16 7.12
CA ALA A 344 -16.92 -13.39 6.35
C ALA A 344 -15.79 -13.59 5.31
N LEU A 345 -15.33 -12.52 4.67
CA LEU A 345 -14.16 -12.56 3.78
C LEU A 345 -12.88 -12.93 4.55
N VAL A 346 -12.65 -12.31 5.72
CA VAL A 346 -11.48 -12.64 6.57
C VAL A 346 -11.54 -14.12 7.00
N ASP A 347 -12.69 -14.63 7.44
CA ASP A 347 -12.87 -16.04 7.79
C ASP A 347 -12.59 -16.97 6.60
N ARG A 348 -13.24 -16.74 5.45
CA ARG A 348 -13.03 -17.52 4.21
C ARG A 348 -11.54 -17.69 3.90
N MET A 349 -10.78 -16.59 3.95
CA MET A 349 -9.35 -16.61 3.67
C MET A 349 -8.50 -17.28 4.76
N LEU A 350 -8.81 -17.07 6.05
CA LEU A 350 -8.05 -17.69 7.17
C LEU A 350 -8.47 -19.14 7.46
N MET A 351 -9.58 -19.62 6.90
CA MET A 351 -10.02 -21.00 7.06
C MET A 351 -9.35 -21.96 6.07
N VAL A 352 -9.09 -21.53 4.84
CA VAL A 352 -8.28 -22.30 3.87
C VAL A 352 -6.84 -22.42 4.37
N ASP A 353 -6.34 -23.66 4.46
CA ASP A 353 -4.97 -24.00 4.85
C ASP A 353 -4.22 -24.82 3.78
N GLY A 354 -4.80 -24.96 2.58
CA GLY A 354 -4.21 -25.68 1.46
C GLY A 354 -4.42 -27.19 1.49
N SER A 355 -5.08 -27.74 2.52
CA SER A 355 -5.59 -29.11 2.49
C SER A 355 -6.78 -29.22 1.52
N VAL A 356 -6.90 -30.37 0.84
CA VAL A 356 -8.01 -30.66 -0.07
C VAL A 356 -9.03 -31.53 0.67
N PRO A 357 -10.30 -31.10 0.82
CA PRO A 357 -11.34 -31.93 1.40
C PRO A 357 -11.50 -33.25 0.64
N HIS A 358 -11.72 -34.37 1.34
CA HIS A 358 -11.80 -35.69 0.71
C HIS A 358 -12.87 -35.77 -0.40
N SER A 359 -13.96 -35.00 -0.25
CA SER A 359 -15.03 -34.84 -1.25
C SER A 359 -14.62 -34.10 -2.53
N LEU A 360 -13.59 -33.25 -2.47
CA LEU A 360 -13.13 -32.41 -3.59
C LEU A 360 -11.84 -32.93 -4.27
N SER A 361 -11.26 -34.01 -3.72
CA SER A 361 -10.02 -34.63 -4.19
C SER A 361 -9.90 -34.97 -5.69
N PRO A 362 -10.95 -35.32 -6.47
CA PRO A 362 -10.78 -35.58 -7.91
C PRO A 362 -10.77 -34.31 -8.78
N PHE A 363 -11.08 -33.13 -8.23
CA PHE A 363 -11.25 -31.88 -9.02
C PHE A 363 -10.01 -30.98 -9.06
N MET A 364 -8.94 -31.32 -8.36
CA MET A 364 -7.79 -30.43 -8.17
C MET A 364 -6.45 -31.17 -8.32
N THR A 365 -5.54 -30.64 -9.13
CA THR A 365 -4.22 -31.27 -9.32
C THR A 365 -3.22 -30.89 -8.23
N VAL A 366 -2.24 -31.76 -7.99
CA VAL A 366 -1.14 -31.51 -7.04
C VAL A 366 -0.36 -30.23 -7.39
N MET A 367 -0.24 -29.88 -8.68
CA MET A 367 0.45 -28.64 -9.09
C MET A 367 -0.36 -27.38 -8.77
N GLN A 368 -1.70 -27.40 -8.95
CA GLN A 368 -2.57 -26.32 -8.52
C GLN A 368 -2.55 -26.16 -6.99
N GLN A 369 -2.56 -27.28 -6.25
CA GLN A 369 -2.43 -27.27 -4.79
C GLN A 369 -1.11 -26.61 -4.35
N GLN A 370 0.01 -27.00 -4.96
CA GLN A 370 1.32 -26.42 -4.66
C GLN A 370 1.38 -24.93 -4.99
N SER A 371 0.79 -24.49 -6.11
CA SER A 371 0.72 -23.07 -6.48
C SER A 371 -0.07 -22.26 -5.44
N ALA A 372 -1.28 -22.72 -5.10
CA ALA A 372 -2.12 -22.08 -4.08
C ALA A 372 -1.43 -22.04 -2.71
N CYS A 373 -0.81 -23.14 -2.25
CA CYS A 373 -0.10 -23.21 -0.97
C CYS A 373 1.10 -22.27 -0.85
N VAL A 374 1.77 -21.91 -1.96
CA VAL A 374 2.87 -20.93 -1.96
C VAL A 374 2.35 -19.50 -1.82
N GLU A 375 1.17 -19.20 -2.35
CA GLU A 375 0.55 -17.87 -2.34
C GLU A 375 -0.31 -17.61 -1.09
N LEU A 376 -0.85 -18.68 -0.48
CA LEU A 376 -1.75 -18.63 0.67
C LEU A 376 -1.21 -17.85 1.89
N PRO A 377 0.08 -17.92 2.28
CA PRO A 377 0.61 -17.11 3.37
C PRO A 377 0.53 -15.59 3.13
N VAL A 378 0.60 -15.15 1.86
CA VAL A 378 0.44 -13.73 1.49
C VAL A 378 -1.03 -13.34 1.63
N LEU A 379 -1.95 -14.17 1.16
CA LEU A 379 -3.39 -13.98 1.33
C LEU A 379 -3.78 -13.95 2.82
N HIS A 380 -3.19 -14.81 3.66
CA HIS A 380 -3.36 -14.78 5.11
C HIS A 380 -2.84 -13.47 5.72
N LEU A 381 -1.67 -12.96 5.29
CA LEU A 381 -1.13 -11.68 5.78
C LEU A 381 -2.07 -10.51 5.47
N TYR A 382 -2.52 -10.38 4.21
CA TYR A 382 -3.45 -9.31 3.82
C TYR A 382 -4.82 -9.46 4.50
N SER A 383 -5.30 -10.69 4.73
CA SER A 383 -6.53 -10.94 5.54
C SER A 383 -6.36 -10.50 7.00
N LEU A 384 -5.19 -10.72 7.61
CA LEU A 384 -4.88 -10.20 8.95
C LEU A 384 -4.70 -8.67 8.96
N GLU A 385 -4.21 -8.06 7.88
CA GLU A 385 -4.21 -6.60 7.74
C GLU A 385 -5.62 -6.02 7.61
N LEU A 386 -6.52 -6.68 6.89
CA LEU A 386 -7.93 -6.32 6.84
C LEU A 386 -8.59 -6.46 8.21
N LEU A 387 -8.31 -7.52 8.97
CA LEU A 387 -8.83 -7.68 10.32
C LEU A 387 -8.35 -6.58 11.26
N ALA A 388 -7.07 -6.19 11.19
CA ALA A 388 -6.55 -5.05 11.92
C ALA A 388 -7.26 -3.74 11.53
N ALA A 389 -7.43 -3.46 10.22
CA ALA A 389 -8.11 -2.26 9.73
C ALA A 389 -9.61 -2.21 10.10
N ILE A 390 -10.30 -3.36 10.19
CA ILE A 390 -11.67 -3.45 10.72
C ILE A 390 -11.68 -3.05 12.20
N ILE A 391 -10.74 -3.56 12.99
CA ILE A 391 -10.63 -3.28 14.44
C ILE A 391 -10.26 -1.81 14.71
N GLU A 392 -9.30 -1.27 13.96
CA GLU A 392 -8.86 0.13 14.04
C GLU A 392 -9.93 1.11 13.56
N GLY A 393 -10.67 0.80 12.48
CA GLY A 393 -11.70 1.69 11.95
C GLY A 393 -12.99 1.72 12.79
N MET A 394 -13.32 0.62 13.48
CA MET A 394 -14.61 0.45 14.17
C MET A 394 -14.55 0.51 15.70
N HIS A 395 -13.41 0.18 16.30
CA HIS A 395 -13.22 0.10 17.76
C HIS A 395 -14.38 -0.64 18.47
N SER A 396 -15.01 0.00 19.46
CA SER A 396 -16.09 -0.57 20.28
C SER A 396 -17.38 -0.92 19.50
N GLN A 397 -17.55 -0.44 18.26
CA GLN A 397 -18.68 -0.86 17.42
C GLN A 397 -18.62 -2.35 17.04
N LEU A 398 -17.47 -3.01 17.22
CA LEU A 398 -17.31 -4.45 17.02
C LEU A 398 -17.74 -5.31 18.22
N LEU A 399 -18.14 -4.73 19.36
CA LEU A 399 -18.55 -5.54 20.52
C LEU A 399 -19.61 -6.62 20.21
N PRO A 400 -20.65 -6.39 19.37
CA PRO A 400 -21.58 -7.44 18.93
C PRO A 400 -20.95 -8.57 18.11
N HIS A 401 -19.74 -8.37 17.61
CA HIS A 401 -18.96 -9.31 16.79
C HIS A 401 -17.72 -9.88 17.49
N GLY A 402 -17.37 -9.41 18.70
CA GLY A 402 -16.15 -9.79 19.40
C GLY A 402 -15.99 -11.30 19.59
N ALA A 403 -17.05 -12.01 20.01
CA ALA A 403 -17.02 -13.46 20.19
C ALA A 403 -16.80 -14.26 18.89
N PHE A 404 -17.05 -13.67 17.72
CA PHE A 404 -16.67 -14.24 16.42
C PHE A 404 -15.20 -13.97 16.11
N ILE A 405 -14.76 -12.71 16.24
CA ILE A 405 -13.37 -12.29 15.97
C ILE A 405 -12.37 -13.06 16.85
N LEU A 406 -12.66 -13.20 18.15
CA LEU A 406 -11.82 -13.94 19.10
C LEU A 406 -11.72 -15.43 18.74
N ARG A 407 -12.81 -16.03 18.26
CA ARG A 407 -12.84 -17.44 17.81
C ARG A 407 -11.99 -17.62 16.57
N LEU A 408 -12.15 -16.74 15.58
CA LEU A 408 -11.39 -16.69 14.33
C LEU A 408 -9.88 -16.55 14.60
N VAL A 409 -9.48 -15.55 15.41
CA VAL A 409 -8.09 -15.36 15.84
C VAL A 409 -7.56 -16.59 16.58
N LYS A 410 -8.28 -17.14 17.57
CA LYS A 410 -7.86 -18.32 18.34
C LYS A 410 -7.74 -19.59 17.48
N GLN A 411 -8.60 -19.77 16.48
CA GLN A 411 -8.59 -20.90 15.55
C GLN A 411 -7.47 -20.79 14.51
N PHE A 412 -7.10 -19.56 14.11
CA PHE A 412 -5.94 -19.34 13.24
C PHE A 412 -4.62 -19.46 14.01
N PHE A 413 -4.51 -18.89 15.23
CA PHE A 413 -3.31 -19.00 16.09
C PHE A 413 -2.88 -20.45 16.36
N LYS A 414 -3.84 -21.36 16.53
CA LYS A 414 -3.60 -22.80 16.74
C LYS A 414 -3.04 -23.54 15.52
N ARG A 415 -3.28 -23.05 14.30
CA ARG A 415 -2.83 -23.66 13.03
C ARG A 415 -1.62 -22.94 12.42
N CYS A 416 -1.46 -21.66 12.74
CA CYS A 416 -0.45 -20.79 12.16
C CYS A 416 0.95 -21.08 12.71
N ALA A 417 1.82 -21.72 11.92
CA ALA A 417 3.22 -21.99 12.27
C ALA A 417 4.21 -20.88 11.82
N LEU A 418 3.80 -19.96 10.95
CA LEU A 418 4.69 -18.97 10.34
C LEU A 418 4.94 -17.76 11.28
N PRO A 419 6.20 -17.44 11.65
CA PRO A 419 6.51 -16.37 12.61
C PRO A 419 5.98 -15.00 12.22
N GLU A 420 5.96 -14.66 10.93
CA GLU A 420 5.47 -13.39 10.37
C GLU A 420 3.97 -13.19 10.67
N LEU A 421 3.18 -14.24 10.42
CA LEU A 421 1.74 -14.24 10.67
C LEU A 421 1.45 -14.28 12.17
N ARG A 422 2.20 -15.07 12.97
CA ARG A 422 2.08 -15.07 14.44
C ARG A 422 2.38 -13.70 15.04
N ARG A 423 3.39 -12.98 14.52
CA ARG A 423 3.70 -11.59 14.91
C ARG A 423 2.53 -10.63 14.62
N LYS A 424 1.88 -10.77 13.45
CA LYS A 424 0.69 -9.99 13.10
C LYS A 424 -0.52 -10.35 13.99
N LEU A 425 -0.69 -11.62 14.38
CA LEU A 425 -1.72 -12.04 15.34
C LEU A 425 -1.50 -11.45 16.74
N TYR A 426 -0.26 -11.33 17.23
CA TYR A 426 0.01 -10.61 18.48
C TYR A 426 -0.36 -9.13 18.36
N SER A 427 0.00 -8.47 17.26
CA SER A 427 -0.43 -7.08 16.96
C SER A 427 -1.96 -6.94 16.96
N ILE A 428 -2.70 -7.86 16.32
CA ILE A 428 -4.17 -7.87 16.36
C ILE A 428 -4.71 -8.10 17.77
N THR A 429 -4.09 -8.99 18.55
CA THR A 429 -4.54 -9.25 19.93
C THR A 429 -4.30 -8.03 20.84
N LYS A 430 -3.23 -7.25 20.63
CA LYS A 430 -3.05 -5.94 21.29
C LYS A 430 -4.21 -4.99 20.99
N LEU A 431 -4.66 -4.90 19.73
CA LEU A 431 -5.82 -4.08 19.34
C LEU A 431 -7.13 -4.59 19.97
N LEU A 432 -7.32 -5.92 20.06
CA LEU A 432 -8.50 -6.52 20.71
C LEU A 432 -8.53 -6.29 22.24
N LEU A 433 -7.37 -6.27 22.90
CA LEU A 433 -7.26 -5.87 24.30
C LEU A 433 -7.64 -4.38 24.45
N LEU A 434 -6.98 -3.49 23.70
CA LEU A 434 -7.17 -2.04 23.79
C LEU A 434 -8.59 -1.55 23.48
N PHE A 435 -9.31 -2.19 22.55
CA PHE A 435 -10.66 -1.73 22.14
C PHE A 435 -11.81 -2.64 22.61
N MET A 436 -11.54 -3.85 23.11
CA MET A 436 -12.57 -4.83 23.46
C MET A 436 -12.30 -5.59 24.79
N GLY A 437 -11.16 -5.37 25.46
CA GLY A 437 -10.83 -5.99 26.74
C GLY A 437 -10.70 -7.52 26.68
N ALA A 438 -10.29 -8.09 25.54
CA ALA A 438 -10.51 -9.51 25.24
C ALA A 438 -9.22 -10.33 25.06
N GLU A 439 -9.10 -11.43 25.81
CA GLU A 439 -7.88 -12.23 25.94
C GLU A 439 -7.78 -13.40 24.92
N VAL A 440 -6.64 -13.49 24.21
CA VAL A 440 -6.23 -14.67 23.42
C VAL A 440 -4.73 -15.01 23.58
N VAL A 441 -4.00 -14.26 24.40
CA VAL A 441 -2.52 -14.20 24.35
C VAL A 441 -1.84 -15.38 25.06
N VAL A 442 -2.25 -15.72 26.29
CA VAL A 442 -1.39 -16.42 27.26
C VAL A 442 -0.89 -17.78 26.75
N ASP A 443 -1.78 -18.70 26.39
CA ASP A 443 -1.42 -20.04 25.85
C ASP A 443 -0.40 -19.96 24.70
N ASN A 444 -0.60 -18.99 23.79
CA ASN A 444 0.20 -18.83 22.59
C ASN A 444 1.57 -18.21 22.90
N ALA A 445 1.60 -17.19 23.75
CA ALA A 445 2.83 -16.52 24.14
C ALA A 445 3.75 -17.46 24.93
N CYS A 446 3.21 -18.27 25.85
CA CYS A 446 3.96 -19.32 26.51
C CYS A 446 4.60 -20.29 25.49
N ALA A 447 3.87 -20.71 24.46
CA ALA A 447 4.40 -21.59 23.42
C ALA A 447 5.51 -20.94 22.57
N ASP A 448 5.36 -19.66 22.18
CA ASP A 448 6.35 -18.96 21.34
C ASP A 448 7.59 -18.48 22.10
N LEU A 449 7.48 -18.26 23.42
CA LEU A 449 8.60 -17.81 24.26
C LEU A 449 9.52 -18.95 24.68
N ASN A 450 9.00 -20.19 24.77
CA ASN A 450 9.76 -21.38 25.17
C ASN A 450 11.10 -21.53 24.41
N PRO A 451 12.25 -21.64 25.11
CA PRO A 451 13.53 -21.98 24.49
C PRO A 451 13.65 -23.49 24.33
N VAL A 452 13.29 -24.03 23.16
CA VAL A 452 13.52 -25.46 22.83
C VAL A 452 14.99 -25.66 22.43
N ALA A 453 15.89 -25.56 23.41
CA ALA A 453 17.29 -25.96 23.33
C ALA A 453 17.91 -26.02 24.74
N ASP A 454 17.70 -27.12 25.46
CA ASP A 454 18.69 -27.66 26.41
C ASP A 454 18.37 -29.12 26.76
N GLU A 455 19.00 -30.06 26.06
CA GLU A 455 19.17 -31.42 26.58
C GLU A 455 20.33 -31.40 27.59
N ASN A 456 20.04 -31.01 28.84
CA ASN A 456 20.58 -31.67 30.03
C ASN A 456 19.85 -31.20 31.29
N GLY A 457 19.50 -32.15 32.15
CA GLY A 457 18.43 -31.94 33.13
C GLY A 457 18.84 -31.20 34.41
N CYS A 458 17.86 -30.49 34.98
CA CYS A 458 17.55 -30.67 36.40
C CYS A 458 16.04 -30.65 36.64
N THR A 459 15.60 -31.25 37.75
CA THR A 459 14.18 -31.47 38.05
C THR A 459 13.54 -30.31 38.82
N THR A 460 12.36 -29.88 38.40
CA THR A 460 11.30 -29.42 39.32
C THR A 460 9.97 -30.07 38.92
N SER A 461 9.04 -30.22 39.88
CA SER A 461 7.92 -31.15 39.79
C SER A 461 6.57 -30.51 40.06
N SER A 462 5.53 -31.00 39.36
CA SER A 462 4.13 -30.87 39.75
C SER A 462 3.38 -32.18 39.43
N PRO A 463 2.32 -32.55 40.19
CA PRO A 463 1.95 -33.95 40.34
C PRO A 463 0.87 -34.50 39.40
N THR A 464 1.02 -35.78 39.12
CA THR A 464 0.11 -36.75 38.50
C THR A 464 -1.41 -36.51 38.55
N LEU A 465 -2.06 -36.82 37.41
CA LEU A 465 -3.20 -37.73 37.38
C LEU A 465 -2.90 -38.95 36.49
N LYS A 466 -2.89 -40.14 37.10
CA LYS A 466 -3.02 -41.48 36.47
C LYS A 466 -4.33 -42.08 36.99
N ALA A 467 -4.93 -43.18 36.51
CA ALA A 467 -4.63 -44.19 35.48
C ALA A 467 -5.98 -44.56 34.80
N ALA A 468 -6.23 -45.64 34.04
CA ALA A 468 -5.50 -46.81 33.52
C ALA A 468 -6.18 -47.22 32.17
N SER A 469 -5.92 -48.30 31.43
CA SER A 469 -5.06 -49.50 31.50
C SER A 469 -4.84 -49.98 30.05
N LEU A 470 -3.64 -50.32 29.56
CA LEU A 470 -2.90 -51.59 29.78
C LEU A 470 -3.75 -52.88 29.65
N VAL A 471 -3.35 -53.78 28.73
CA VAL A 471 -2.73 -55.10 29.01
C VAL A 471 -2.33 -55.79 27.67
N PRO A 472 -1.23 -56.59 27.60
CA PRO A 472 -0.29 -56.49 26.46
C PRO A 472 0.21 -57.85 25.88
N MET A 473 1.45 -57.87 25.33
CA MET A 473 2.29 -59.03 24.96
C MET A 473 2.03 -59.65 23.56
N GLN A 474 2.96 -60.39 22.92
CA GLN A 474 4.13 -61.14 23.43
C GLN A 474 5.29 -61.26 22.41
N SER A 475 6.45 -61.85 22.80
CA SER A 475 7.69 -61.92 21.99
C SER A 475 8.36 -63.32 21.96
N ARG A 476 9.16 -63.61 20.90
CA ARG A 476 10.12 -64.74 20.70
C ARG A 476 10.75 -64.63 19.28
N ARG A 477 11.93 -65.17 18.89
CA ARG A 477 13.19 -65.62 19.56
C ARG A 477 14.31 -65.75 18.48
N LYS A 478 15.61 -65.76 18.85
CA LYS A 478 16.79 -65.89 17.93
C LYS A 478 17.22 -67.35 17.62
N ARG A 479 17.87 -67.60 16.47
CA ARG A 479 18.96 -68.60 16.25
C ARG A 479 19.84 -68.28 15.00
N LYS A 480 20.81 -69.12 14.60
CA LYS A 480 22.18 -68.69 14.16
C LYS A 480 22.88 -69.51 13.04
N HIS A 481 23.47 -68.80 12.06
CA HIS A 481 24.59 -69.02 11.07
C HIS A 481 24.96 -70.38 10.39
N GLY A 482 25.31 -70.25 9.08
CA GLY A 482 26.26 -71.00 8.21
C GLY A 482 26.11 -70.48 6.75
N ALA A 483 27.08 -69.98 5.97
CA ALA A 483 28.42 -70.44 5.53
C ALA A 483 28.33 -71.52 4.40
N THR A 484 28.95 -71.44 3.20
CA THR A 484 29.88 -70.50 2.49
C THR A 484 29.77 -70.79 0.94
N LEU A 485 30.47 -70.29 -0.12
CA LEU A 485 31.62 -69.38 -0.45
C LEU A 485 31.56 -69.01 -1.99
N GLY A 486 32.17 -67.90 -2.44
CA GLY A 486 32.51 -67.60 -3.87
C GLY A 486 32.18 -66.15 -4.32
N SER A 487 33.15 -65.23 -4.46
CA SER A 487 34.03 -64.93 -5.62
C SER A 487 33.28 -64.31 -6.83
N SER A 488 33.64 -63.14 -7.39
CA SER A 488 34.85 -62.30 -7.27
C SER A 488 34.53 -60.78 -7.15
N GLU A 489 35.55 -59.92 -7.16
CA GLU A 489 35.56 -58.54 -6.63
C GLU A 489 35.08 -57.42 -7.59
N GLY A 490 34.67 -56.28 -7.00
CA GLY A 490 34.17 -55.09 -7.71
C GLY A 490 33.87 -53.91 -6.76
N GLN A 491 34.90 -53.35 -6.14
CA GLN A 491 34.87 -52.22 -5.20
C GLN A 491 34.54 -50.86 -5.90
N LEU A 492 34.07 -49.78 -5.23
CA LEU A 492 33.94 -49.45 -3.81
C LEU A 492 32.54 -48.88 -3.42
N GLU A 493 32.19 -49.10 -2.15
CA GLU A 493 31.48 -48.18 -1.22
C GLU A 493 30.15 -47.50 -1.63
N ILE A 494 29.05 -48.21 -1.33
CA ILE A 494 27.93 -47.61 -0.59
C ILE A 494 27.85 -48.29 0.77
N THR A 495 28.07 -47.55 1.86
CA THR A 495 27.70 -47.98 3.22
C THR A 495 26.96 -46.86 3.94
N GLY A 496 25.63 -46.94 3.98
CA GLY A 496 24.84 -46.10 4.87
C GLY A 496 24.91 -46.60 6.30
N LEU A 497 25.36 -45.74 7.23
CA LEU A 497 25.15 -45.92 8.67
C LEU A 497 24.36 -44.72 9.19
N GLY A 498 23.34 -45.00 9.99
CA GLY A 498 22.27 -44.04 10.27
C GLY A 498 22.70 -42.86 11.13
N MET A 499 22.67 -41.65 10.56
CA MET A 499 22.59 -40.41 11.32
C MET A 499 21.12 -40.14 11.64
N GLY A 500 20.76 -39.98 12.90
CA GLY A 500 19.38 -39.68 13.29
C GLY A 500 18.93 -38.33 12.73
N VAL A 501 17.73 -38.25 12.13
CA VAL A 501 17.10 -36.98 11.78
C VAL A 501 16.71 -36.27 13.06
N SER A 502 17.63 -35.46 13.60
CA SER A 502 17.34 -34.63 14.76
C SER A 502 16.19 -33.68 14.42
N LYS A 503 15.13 -33.70 15.24
CA LYS A 503 14.05 -32.72 15.16
C LYS A 503 14.51 -31.40 15.77
N ASN A 504 15.48 -30.77 15.12
CA ASN A 504 15.88 -29.39 15.39
C ASN A 504 14.75 -28.47 14.93
N HIS A 505 13.70 -28.35 15.75
CA HIS A 505 12.72 -27.28 15.60
C HIS A 505 13.48 -25.95 15.69
N PRO A 506 13.44 -25.09 14.66
CA PRO A 506 14.18 -23.84 14.68
C PRO A 506 13.68 -22.98 15.83
N ALA A 507 14.60 -22.39 16.60
CA ALA A 507 14.24 -21.59 17.77
C ALA A 507 13.38 -20.39 17.34
N SER A 508 12.29 -20.15 18.07
CA SER A 508 11.34 -19.06 17.82
C SER A 508 12.09 -17.71 17.63
N PRO A 509 11.90 -17.00 16.49
CA PRO A 509 12.66 -15.79 16.19
C PRO A 509 12.51 -14.69 17.25
N ILE A 510 13.58 -13.93 17.47
CA ILE A 510 13.61 -12.85 18.49
C ILE A 510 12.46 -11.85 18.26
N SER A 511 12.15 -11.50 17.01
CA SER A 511 11.03 -10.61 16.66
C SER A 511 9.64 -11.18 16.94
N LEU A 512 9.48 -12.51 17.00
CA LEU A 512 8.26 -13.16 17.45
C LEU A 512 8.16 -13.14 18.98
N LYS A 513 9.27 -13.41 19.67
CA LYS A 513 9.34 -13.34 21.14
C LYS A 513 9.07 -11.93 21.68
N ILE A 514 9.60 -10.89 21.03
CA ILE A 514 9.29 -9.49 21.36
C ILE A 514 7.79 -9.21 21.21
N ALA A 515 7.17 -9.58 20.08
CA ALA A 515 5.74 -9.35 19.87
C ALA A 515 4.84 -10.12 20.87
N ALA A 516 5.25 -11.32 21.30
CA ALA A 516 4.58 -12.08 22.34
C ALA A 516 4.68 -11.41 23.72
N LEU A 517 5.86 -10.87 24.09
CA LEU A 517 6.06 -10.12 25.32
C LEU A 517 5.26 -8.80 25.32
N GLU A 518 5.29 -8.03 24.24
CA GLU A 518 4.49 -6.81 24.10
C GLU A 518 2.97 -7.06 24.25
N ALA A 519 2.48 -8.22 23.77
CA ALA A 519 1.08 -8.59 23.90
C ALA A 519 0.71 -9.00 25.34
N LEU A 520 1.63 -9.64 26.06
CA LEU A 520 1.48 -9.91 27.50
C LEU A 520 1.57 -8.62 28.34
N GLU A 521 2.47 -7.70 28.00
CA GLU A 521 2.56 -6.37 28.64
C GLU A 521 1.27 -5.57 28.44
N THR A 522 0.69 -5.61 27.24
CA THR A 522 -0.62 -4.98 26.95
C THR A 522 -1.74 -5.61 27.77
N LEU A 523 -1.72 -6.93 27.98
CA LEU A 523 -2.69 -7.63 28.84
C LEU A 523 -2.54 -7.29 30.34
N LEU A 524 -1.37 -6.80 30.77
CA LEU A 524 -1.10 -6.41 32.16
C LEU A 524 -1.27 -4.91 32.42
N THR A 525 -1.60 -4.11 31.39
CA THR A 525 -1.67 -2.64 31.46
C THR A 525 -3.01 -2.05 31.00
N VAL A 526 -3.97 -2.90 30.59
CA VAL A 526 -5.37 -2.58 30.25
C VAL A 526 -6.30 -3.08 31.34
#